data_AF-A0A2V8IB32-F1
#
_entry.id   AF-A0A2V8IB32-F1
#
_cell.length_a   1.000
_cell.length_b   1.000
_cell.length_c   1.000
_cell.angle_alpha   90.00
_cell.angle_beta   90.00
_cell.angle_gamma   90.00
#
_symmetry.space_group_name_H-M   'P 1'
#
loop_
_entity.id
_entity.type
_entity.pdbx_description
1 polymer ?
#
loop_
_entity_poly.entity_id
_entity_poly.type
_entity_poly.pdbx_seq_one_letter_code
_entity_poly.pdbx_strand_id
1 'polypeptide(L)'
;MKLLGISGLDGSVSFKKAQWPGLDEREYRISQGHDSAAALIIDGVCVAAAAEERFSRKKHTGDFPSGAIQYCLSEAGLEIGDVDEIAHGFDYAPYRKVFSVDPITAELYRNVFSPESLAGHVRQRFPAFPPEHIHSVQHHLAHAASAFCTSGWDDCLVVVIDGMGEAHSASIYHAKDNKLQKLHHISANDSIGILYSLVTLHLGFDFNSDEYKIMGLAP
;
A
#
# COMPACT_ATOMS: atom_id res chain seq x y z
N MET A 1 -3.58 4.18 -22.70
CA MET A 1 -4.00 4.44 -21.32
C MET A 1 -2.78 4.70 -20.46
N LYS A 2 -2.76 5.83 -19.77
CA LYS A 2 -1.72 6.29 -18.85
C LYS A 2 -2.27 6.18 -17.43
N LEU A 3 -1.82 5.17 -16.70
CA LEU A 3 -2.26 4.86 -15.34
C LEU A 3 -1.14 5.22 -14.35
N LEU A 4 -1.48 5.94 -13.29
CA LEU A 4 -0.59 6.22 -12.19
C LEU A 4 -0.97 5.36 -10.98
N GLY A 5 -0.18 4.33 -10.68
CA GLY A 5 -0.30 3.53 -9.47
C GLY A 5 0.37 4.22 -8.29
N ILE A 6 -0.28 4.25 -7.13
CA ILE A 6 0.26 4.83 -5.89
C ILE A 6 0.02 3.92 -4.67
N SER A 7 0.88 4.01 -3.67
CA SER A 7 0.76 3.31 -2.37
C SER A 7 0.95 4.26 -1.19
N GLY A 8 0.80 3.74 0.02
CA GLY A 8 0.89 4.49 1.28
C GLY A 8 -0.48 4.86 1.85
N LEU A 9 -0.57 5.03 3.17
CA LEU A 9 -1.78 5.52 3.85
C LEU A 9 -1.40 6.73 4.69
N ASP A 10 -1.39 7.90 4.02
CA ASP A 10 -1.07 9.18 4.64
C ASP A 10 -2.00 9.41 5.84
N GLY A 11 -1.43 9.86 6.95
CA GLY A 11 -2.16 10.03 8.20
C GLY A 11 -2.18 8.83 9.15
N SER A 12 -1.76 7.62 8.74
CA SER A 12 -1.84 6.43 9.61
C SER A 12 -1.04 6.59 10.92
N VAL A 13 0.23 6.98 10.80
CA VAL A 13 1.12 7.14 11.96
C VAL A 13 0.73 8.38 12.78
N SER A 14 0.38 9.50 12.13
CA SER A 14 0.02 10.73 12.83
C SER A 14 -1.32 10.60 13.58
N PHE A 15 -2.29 9.88 13.00
CA PHE A 15 -3.53 9.52 13.68
C PHE A 15 -3.23 8.72 14.94
N LYS A 16 -2.39 7.68 14.84
CA LYS A 16 -2.00 6.86 16.00
C LYS A 16 -1.31 7.69 17.09
N LYS A 17 -0.38 8.59 16.72
CA LYS A 17 0.29 9.51 17.66
C LYS A 17 -0.68 10.47 18.36
N ALA A 18 -1.72 10.92 17.65
CA ALA A 18 -2.72 11.82 18.22
C ALA A 18 -3.64 11.09 19.24
N GLN A 19 -4.05 9.86 18.95
CA GLN A 19 -4.94 9.08 19.82
C GLN A 19 -4.23 8.51 21.04
N TRP A 20 -2.97 8.08 20.89
CA TRP A 20 -2.18 7.46 21.95
C TRP A 20 -0.81 8.12 22.07
N PRO A 21 -0.74 9.33 22.65
CA PRO A 21 0.53 10.00 22.87
C PRO A 21 1.36 9.25 23.92
N GLY A 22 2.68 9.22 23.73
CA GLY A 22 3.64 8.65 24.68
C GLY A 22 4.01 7.18 24.49
N LEU A 23 3.55 6.53 23.42
CA LEU A 23 4.08 5.21 23.02
C LEU A 23 5.55 5.31 22.58
N ASP A 24 6.27 4.19 22.64
CA ASP A 24 7.61 4.05 22.08
C ASP A 24 7.58 4.26 20.55
N GLU A 25 8.63 4.84 19.96
CA GLU A 25 8.65 5.11 18.52
C GLU A 25 8.50 3.83 17.68
N ARG A 26 8.92 2.67 18.20
CA ARG A 26 8.74 1.37 17.54
C ARG A 26 7.29 0.91 17.56
N GLU A 27 6.53 1.26 18.60
CA GLU A 27 5.11 0.94 18.69
C GLU A 27 4.30 1.74 17.66
N TYR A 28 4.69 2.98 17.34
CA TYR A 28 4.04 3.74 16.27
C TYR A 28 4.24 3.13 14.88
N ARG A 29 5.25 2.27 14.68
CA ARG A 29 5.44 1.52 13.42
C ARG A 29 4.44 0.39 13.22
N ILE A 30 3.77 -0.03 14.29
CA ILE A 30 2.68 -1.02 14.21
C ILE A 30 1.43 -0.31 13.67
N SER A 31 1.44 -0.04 12.38
CA SER A 31 0.40 0.66 11.62
C SER A 31 0.40 0.21 10.16
N GLN A 32 -0.68 0.52 9.45
CA GLN A 32 -0.85 0.19 8.04
C GLN A 32 -0.27 1.27 7.11
N GLY A 33 0.04 0.87 5.88
CA GLY A 33 0.34 1.78 4.76
C GLY A 33 1.71 2.45 4.79
N HIS A 34 2.73 1.74 5.27
CA HIS A 34 4.14 2.08 5.04
C HIS A 34 4.53 1.89 3.57
N ASP A 35 5.76 2.28 3.22
CA ASP A 35 6.37 2.10 1.91
C ASP A 35 5.57 2.74 0.77
N SER A 36 5.23 4.02 0.94
CA SER A 36 4.58 4.79 -0.12
C SER A 36 5.50 4.95 -1.33
N ALA A 37 4.90 4.82 -2.52
CA ALA A 37 5.57 4.77 -3.79
C ALA A 37 4.60 5.18 -4.92
N ALA A 38 5.16 5.42 -6.11
CA ALA A 38 4.40 5.63 -7.33
C ALA A 38 5.00 4.83 -8.49
N ALA A 39 4.14 4.42 -9.43
CA ALA A 39 4.51 3.79 -10.69
C ALA A 39 3.64 4.31 -11.83
N LEU A 40 4.26 4.76 -12.92
CA LEU A 40 3.59 5.17 -14.14
C LEU A 40 3.58 4.03 -15.15
N ILE A 41 2.38 3.63 -15.58
CA ILE A 41 2.15 2.62 -16.60
C ILE A 41 1.56 3.30 -17.83
N ILE A 42 2.17 3.08 -18.99
CA ILE A 42 1.66 3.56 -20.29
C ILE A 42 1.45 2.35 -21.18
N ASP A 43 0.21 2.12 -21.59
CA ASP A 43 -0.18 1.02 -22.50
C ASP A 43 0.34 -0.36 -22.06
N GLY A 44 0.26 -0.62 -20.75
CA GLY A 44 0.69 -1.88 -20.12
C GLY A 44 2.18 -1.96 -19.78
N VAL A 45 2.98 -0.94 -20.12
CA VAL A 45 4.42 -0.90 -19.84
C VAL A 45 4.71 0.00 -18.64
N CYS A 46 5.46 -0.50 -17.66
CA CYS A 46 5.97 0.34 -16.58
C CYS A 46 7.09 1.24 -17.09
N VAL A 47 6.82 2.54 -17.15
CA VAL A 47 7.75 3.56 -17.67
C VAL A 47 8.67 4.07 -16.58
N ALA A 48 8.13 4.28 -15.38
CA ALA A 48 8.89 4.74 -14.22
C ALA A 48 8.23 4.23 -12.93
N ALA A 49 9.05 3.94 -11.91
CA ALA A 49 8.58 3.63 -10.56
C ALA A 49 9.61 4.10 -9.53
N ALA A 50 9.14 4.67 -8.42
CA ALA A 50 10.02 5.11 -7.35
C ALA A 50 9.33 5.05 -5.98
N ALA A 51 10.14 4.81 -4.93
CA ALA A 51 9.69 4.86 -3.55
C ALA A 51 9.86 6.28 -2.97
N GLU A 52 8.85 6.75 -2.22
CA GLU A 52 8.83 8.12 -1.68
C GLU A 52 9.96 8.39 -0.69
N GLU A 53 10.43 7.37 0.03
CA GLU A 53 11.55 7.51 0.97
C GLU A 53 12.85 7.96 0.28
N ARG A 54 12.99 7.78 -1.04
CA ARG A 54 14.14 8.28 -1.81
C ARG A 54 14.16 9.81 -1.89
N PHE A 55 12.98 10.43 -1.89
CA PHE A 55 12.77 11.88 -1.98
C PHE A 55 12.58 12.52 -0.61
N SER A 56 11.67 11.98 0.20
CA SER A 56 11.36 12.49 1.55
C SER A 56 12.49 12.27 2.56
N ARG A 57 13.41 11.34 2.28
CA ARG A 57 14.48 10.88 3.19
C ARG A 57 13.97 10.30 4.51
N LYS A 58 12.67 10.02 4.60
CA LYS A 58 12.00 9.37 5.73
C LYS A 58 11.80 7.89 5.38
N LYS A 59 12.63 7.04 5.97
CA LYS A 59 12.62 5.59 5.72
C LYS A 59 11.24 4.99 6.02
N HIS A 60 10.73 4.15 5.13
CA HIS A 60 9.41 3.50 5.23
C HIS A 60 8.23 4.47 5.42
N THR A 61 8.34 5.67 4.84
CA THR A 61 7.26 6.65 4.94
C THR A 61 5.96 6.10 4.36
N GLY A 62 4.85 6.40 5.03
CA GLY A 62 3.49 6.17 4.52
C GLY A 62 2.81 7.44 4.00
N ASP A 63 3.53 8.56 4.00
CA ASP A 63 3.02 9.87 3.57
C ASP A 63 2.69 9.83 2.07
N PHE A 64 1.80 10.70 1.60
CA PHE A 64 1.40 10.74 0.19
C PHE A 64 2.63 10.89 -0.75
N PRO A 65 2.77 10.05 -1.80
CA PRO A 65 4.02 9.89 -2.55
C PRO A 65 4.28 10.99 -3.59
N SER A 66 4.28 12.26 -3.16
CA SER A 66 4.41 13.43 -4.05
C SER A 66 5.72 13.43 -4.86
N GLY A 67 6.85 13.10 -4.23
CA GLY A 67 8.16 13.08 -4.89
C GLY A 67 8.25 11.96 -5.92
N ALA A 68 7.75 10.77 -5.58
CA ALA A 68 7.71 9.64 -6.49
C ALA A 68 6.77 9.88 -7.68
N ILE A 69 5.59 10.49 -7.46
CA ILE A 69 4.68 10.88 -8.54
C ILE A 69 5.36 11.87 -9.49
N GLN A 70 5.97 12.92 -8.94
CA GLN A 70 6.64 13.94 -9.74
C GLN A 70 7.78 13.35 -10.58
N TYR A 71 8.58 12.46 -9.99
CA TYR A 71 9.62 11.72 -10.70
C TYR A 71 9.03 10.92 -11.87
N CYS A 72 8.00 10.10 -11.62
CA CYS A 72 7.42 9.25 -12.66
C CYS A 72 6.85 10.05 -13.83
N LEU A 73 6.19 11.17 -13.55
CA LEU A 73 5.67 12.09 -14.58
C LEU A 73 6.80 12.74 -15.37
N SER A 74 7.86 13.18 -14.70
CA SER A 74 9.02 13.83 -15.35
C SER A 74 9.79 12.91 -16.29
N GLU A 75 9.96 11.63 -15.93
CA GLU A 75 10.62 10.62 -16.78
C GLU A 75 9.88 10.40 -18.11
N ALA A 76 8.55 10.60 -18.13
CA ALA A 76 7.73 10.48 -19.32
C ALA A 76 7.45 11.84 -20.02
N GLY A 77 7.93 12.96 -19.47
CA GLY A 77 7.61 14.30 -19.96
C GLY A 77 6.12 14.63 -19.89
N LEU A 78 5.41 14.10 -18.90
CA LEU A 78 3.97 14.26 -18.70
C LEU A 78 3.67 15.21 -17.53
N GLU A 79 2.47 15.78 -17.53
CA GLU A 79 1.87 16.44 -16.39
C GLU A 79 0.74 15.57 -15.80
N ILE A 80 0.26 15.91 -14.60
CA ILE A 80 -0.84 15.15 -13.98
C ILE A 80 -2.12 15.18 -14.82
N GLY A 81 -2.34 16.24 -15.62
CA GLY A 81 -3.48 16.33 -16.55
C GLY A 81 -3.42 15.36 -17.72
N ASP A 82 -2.27 14.73 -17.97
CA ASP A 82 -2.10 13.69 -18.98
C ASP A 82 -2.44 12.29 -18.46
N VAL A 83 -2.58 12.10 -17.14
CA VAL A 83 -2.89 10.81 -16.54
C VAL A 83 -4.37 10.53 -16.70
N ASP A 84 -4.71 9.34 -17.23
CA ASP A 84 -6.09 8.94 -17.42
C ASP A 84 -6.71 8.51 -16.08
N GLU A 85 -5.97 7.74 -15.27
CA GLU A 85 -6.46 7.09 -14.06
C GLU A 85 -5.40 7.06 -12.94
N ILE A 86 -5.83 7.20 -11.69
CA ILE A 86 -5.01 6.94 -10.49
C ILE A 86 -5.52 5.68 -9.78
N ALA A 87 -4.65 4.71 -9.54
CA ALA A 87 -4.98 3.50 -8.78
C ALA A 87 -4.16 3.43 -7.48
N HIS A 88 -4.86 3.35 -6.35
CA HIS A 88 -4.25 3.21 -5.02
C HIS A 88 -4.31 1.77 -4.53
N GLY A 89 -3.17 1.25 -4.06
CA GLY A 89 -2.99 -0.16 -3.69
C GLY A 89 -3.66 -0.63 -2.38
N PHE A 90 -4.75 0.01 -1.96
CA PHE A 90 -5.60 -0.43 -0.84
C PHE A 90 -7.08 -0.16 -1.15
N ASP A 91 -7.96 -1.08 -0.74
CA ASP A 91 -9.42 -0.91 -0.80
C ASP A 91 -10.10 -1.31 0.52
N TYR A 92 -10.25 -0.35 1.42
CA TYR A 92 -10.96 -0.54 2.69
C TYR A 92 -12.47 -0.32 2.59
N ALA A 93 -13.02 0.11 1.45
CA ALA A 93 -14.45 0.43 1.33
C ALA A 93 -15.37 -0.77 1.70
N PRO A 94 -15.06 -2.02 1.28
CA PRO A 94 -15.82 -3.20 1.72
C PRO A 94 -15.79 -3.44 3.24
N TYR A 95 -14.76 -2.93 3.93
CA TYR A 95 -14.52 -3.14 5.36
C TYR A 95 -15.06 -2.04 6.27
N ARG A 96 -15.72 -1.01 5.71
CA ARG A 96 -16.27 0.13 6.47
C ARG A 96 -17.04 -0.26 7.74
N LYS A 97 -17.85 -1.32 7.67
CA LYS A 97 -18.65 -1.80 8.81
C LYS A 97 -17.77 -2.31 9.97
N VAL A 98 -16.64 -2.95 9.67
CA VAL A 98 -15.69 -3.45 10.66
C VAL A 98 -15.05 -2.29 11.44
N PHE A 99 -14.78 -1.18 10.77
CA PHE A 99 -14.25 0.03 11.42
C PHE A 99 -15.30 0.87 12.14
N SER A 100 -16.59 0.54 12.01
CA SER A 100 -17.67 1.35 12.61
C SER A 100 -18.08 0.87 14.02
N VAL A 101 -17.28 0.01 14.66
CA VAL A 101 -17.60 -0.62 15.96
C VAL A 101 -17.36 0.31 17.15
N ASP A 102 -16.41 1.25 17.04
CA ASP A 102 -16.17 2.28 18.05
C ASP A 102 -15.81 3.63 17.40
N PRO A 103 -15.91 4.75 18.15
CA PRO A 103 -15.66 6.08 17.60
C PRO A 103 -14.25 6.29 17.05
N ILE A 104 -13.23 5.69 17.66
CA ILE A 104 -11.82 5.88 17.29
C ILE A 104 -11.54 5.15 15.97
N THR A 105 -11.94 3.89 15.85
CA THR A 105 -11.78 3.15 14.58
C THR A 105 -12.61 3.76 13.46
N ALA A 106 -13.78 4.30 13.77
CA ALA A 106 -14.63 4.97 12.78
C ALA A 106 -13.98 6.27 12.29
N GLU A 107 -13.29 6.98 13.18
CA GLU A 107 -12.50 8.16 12.81
C GLU A 107 -11.26 7.79 11.99
N LEU A 108 -10.52 6.75 12.38
CA LEU A 108 -9.41 6.21 11.60
C LEU A 108 -9.83 5.89 10.17
N TYR A 109 -10.95 5.17 10.00
CA TYR A 109 -11.46 4.86 8.67
C TYR A 109 -11.78 6.12 7.87
N ARG A 110 -12.55 7.05 8.44
CA ARG A 110 -12.94 8.28 7.74
C ARG A 110 -11.71 9.10 7.31
N ASN A 111 -10.75 9.25 8.20
CA ASN A 111 -9.64 10.18 8.01
C ASN A 111 -8.46 9.56 7.24
N VAL A 112 -8.32 8.23 7.21
CA VAL A 112 -7.13 7.56 6.66
C VAL A 112 -7.47 6.51 5.61
N PHE A 113 -8.43 5.62 5.88
CA PHE A 113 -8.65 4.44 5.01
C PHE A 113 -9.77 4.62 3.97
N SER A 114 -10.58 5.67 4.08
CA SER A 114 -11.72 5.87 3.20
C SER A 114 -11.29 6.32 1.80
N PRO A 115 -12.02 5.92 0.73
CA PRO A 115 -11.81 6.48 -0.60
C PRO A 115 -11.92 8.01 -0.63
N GLU A 116 -12.75 8.59 0.24
CA GLU A 116 -12.87 10.04 0.37
C GLU A 116 -11.61 10.70 0.93
N SER A 117 -10.91 10.03 1.87
CA SER A 117 -9.61 10.50 2.36
C SER A 117 -8.57 10.48 1.24
N LEU A 118 -8.44 9.36 0.53
CA LEU A 118 -7.56 9.24 -0.64
C LEU A 118 -7.82 10.35 -1.68
N ALA A 119 -9.10 10.53 -2.06
CA ALA A 119 -9.49 11.58 -3.01
C ALA A 119 -9.17 12.99 -2.46
N GLY A 120 -9.29 13.19 -1.15
CA GLY A 120 -8.87 14.42 -0.47
C GLY A 120 -7.37 14.68 -0.59
N HIS A 121 -6.53 13.67 -0.38
CA HIS A 121 -5.08 13.76 -0.55
C HIS A 121 -4.71 14.07 -2.01
N VAL A 122 -5.31 13.37 -2.97
CA VAL A 122 -5.10 13.65 -4.41
C VAL A 122 -5.51 15.07 -4.74
N ARG A 123 -6.73 15.51 -4.37
CA ARG A 123 -7.24 16.86 -4.65
C ARG A 123 -6.37 17.96 -4.03
N GLN A 124 -5.79 17.72 -2.86
CA GLN A 124 -4.91 18.70 -2.21
C GLN A 124 -3.63 18.96 -3.03
N ARG A 125 -3.09 17.95 -3.71
CA ARG A 125 -1.90 18.10 -4.58
C ARG A 125 -2.26 18.43 -6.02
N PHE A 126 -3.37 17.88 -6.52
CA PHE A 126 -3.81 17.92 -7.91
C PHE A 126 -5.29 18.32 -7.98
N PRO A 127 -5.63 19.59 -7.74
CA PRO A 127 -7.02 20.04 -7.57
C PRO A 127 -7.88 19.90 -8.83
N ALA A 128 -7.27 19.83 -10.01
CA ALA A 128 -7.95 19.65 -11.28
C ALA A 128 -8.15 18.18 -11.68
N PHE A 129 -7.58 17.22 -10.94
CA PHE A 129 -7.72 15.80 -11.26
C PHE A 129 -9.14 15.30 -10.91
N PRO A 130 -9.86 14.66 -11.84
CA PRO A 130 -11.25 14.24 -11.63
C PRO A 130 -11.34 13.12 -10.59
N PRO A 131 -12.15 13.28 -9.52
CA PRO A 131 -12.24 12.28 -8.45
C PRO A 131 -12.80 10.93 -8.91
N GLU A 132 -13.59 10.90 -9.98
CA GLU A 132 -14.13 9.68 -10.59
C GLU A 132 -13.05 8.79 -11.24
N HIS A 133 -11.86 9.35 -11.51
CA HIS A 133 -10.70 8.64 -12.06
C HIS A 133 -9.71 8.19 -10.96
N ILE A 134 -10.17 8.17 -9.71
CA ILE A 134 -9.38 7.70 -8.56
C ILE A 134 -9.99 6.39 -8.07
N HIS A 135 -9.19 5.33 -8.14
CA HIS A 135 -9.63 3.98 -7.87
C HIS A 135 -8.83 3.37 -6.72
N SER A 136 -9.55 2.69 -5.83
CA SER A 136 -8.95 1.78 -4.85
C SER A 136 -8.85 0.36 -5.43
N VAL A 137 -7.72 -0.29 -5.21
CA VAL A 137 -7.45 -1.67 -5.64
C VAL A 137 -7.12 -2.50 -4.40
N GLN A 138 -7.70 -3.70 -4.29
CA GLN A 138 -7.39 -4.60 -3.17
C GLN A 138 -5.88 -4.86 -3.06
N HIS A 139 -5.33 -4.77 -1.86
CA HIS A 139 -3.90 -4.81 -1.60
C HIS A 139 -3.21 -6.06 -2.15
N HIS A 140 -3.74 -7.25 -1.81
CA HIS A 140 -3.18 -8.51 -2.31
C HIS A 140 -3.40 -8.70 -3.82
N LEU A 141 -4.43 -8.06 -4.40
CA LEU A 141 -4.61 -8.07 -5.86
C LEU A 141 -3.53 -7.20 -6.54
N ALA A 142 -3.21 -6.04 -5.97
CA ALA A 142 -2.14 -5.18 -6.45
C ALA A 142 -0.77 -5.90 -6.38
N HIS A 143 -0.49 -6.61 -5.28
CA HIS A 143 0.69 -7.47 -5.16
C HIS A 143 0.72 -8.60 -6.18
N ALA A 144 -0.41 -9.29 -6.37
CA ALA A 144 -0.48 -10.39 -7.34
C ALA A 144 -0.29 -9.88 -8.78
N ALA A 145 -0.87 -8.72 -9.11
CA ALA A 145 -0.74 -8.09 -10.41
C ALA A 145 0.69 -7.61 -10.69
N SER A 146 1.37 -7.00 -9.72
CA SER A 146 2.75 -6.55 -9.92
C SER A 146 3.71 -7.70 -10.22
N ALA A 147 3.52 -8.86 -9.58
CA ALA A 147 4.29 -10.07 -9.85
C ALA A 147 3.91 -10.70 -11.20
N PHE A 148 2.61 -10.93 -11.45
CA PHE A 148 2.16 -11.61 -12.65
C PHE A 148 2.46 -10.82 -13.93
N CYS A 149 2.10 -9.54 -13.97
CA CYS A 149 2.27 -8.69 -15.15
C CYS A 149 3.74 -8.45 -15.53
N THR A 150 4.69 -8.73 -14.63
CA THR A 150 6.13 -8.60 -14.88
C THR A 150 6.85 -9.95 -15.02
N SER A 151 6.15 -11.08 -14.85
CA SER A 151 6.74 -12.42 -14.83
C SER A 151 7.09 -12.97 -16.22
N GLY A 152 6.40 -12.52 -17.27
CA GLY A 152 6.46 -13.11 -18.61
C GLY A 152 5.76 -14.47 -18.74
N TRP A 153 4.94 -14.85 -17.76
CA TRP A 153 4.13 -16.08 -17.79
C TRP A 153 2.68 -15.78 -18.16
N ASP A 154 2.06 -16.66 -18.95
CA ASP A 154 0.66 -16.52 -19.39
C ASP A 154 -0.33 -17.35 -18.54
N ASP A 155 0.17 -18.35 -17.81
CA ASP A 155 -0.60 -19.25 -16.95
C ASP A 155 0.26 -19.68 -15.75
N CYS A 156 -0.07 -19.22 -14.54
CA CYS A 156 0.68 -19.55 -13.34
C CYS A 156 -0.11 -19.41 -12.03
N LEU A 157 0.44 -19.96 -10.97
CA LEU A 157 -0.01 -19.68 -9.61
C LEU A 157 0.74 -18.46 -9.07
N VAL A 158 0.02 -17.50 -8.49
CA VAL A 158 0.59 -16.33 -7.81
C VAL A 158 0.29 -16.46 -6.33
N VAL A 159 1.34 -16.43 -5.51
CA VAL A 159 1.24 -16.54 -4.06
C VAL A 159 1.72 -15.23 -3.44
N VAL A 160 0.82 -14.54 -2.75
CA VAL A 160 1.14 -13.35 -1.95
C VAL A 160 1.23 -13.81 -0.50
N ILE A 161 2.37 -13.58 0.15
CA ILE A 161 2.58 -13.76 1.59
C ILE A 161 3.04 -12.43 2.14
N ASP A 162 2.29 -11.89 3.08
CA ASP A 162 2.43 -10.54 3.58
C ASP A 162 2.23 -10.49 5.10
N GLY A 163 2.56 -9.37 5.73
CA GLY A 163 2.13 -9.05 7.09
C GLY A 163 0.61 -8.98 7.15
N MET A 164 0.00 -8.03 6.43
CA MET A 164 -1.44 -7.83 6.42
C MET A 164 -1.85 -6.86 5.31
N GLY A 165 -2.72 -7.29 4.40
CA GLY A 165 -3.51 -6.40 3.54
C GLY A 165 -4.68 -5.78 4.30
N GLU A 166 -5.88 -5.76 3.72
CA GLU A 166 -7.04 -5.23 4.44
C GLU A 166 -7.56 -6.20 5.52
N ALA A 167 -7.51 -7.50 5.23
CA ALA A 167 -8.00 -8.56 6.14
C ALA A 167 -7.28 -9.92 5.99
N HIS A 168 -6.30 -10.02 5.11
CA HIS A 168 -5.63 -11.26 4.76
C HIS A 168 -4.12 -11.12 4.93
N SER A 169 -3.45 -12.22 5.30
CA SER A 169 -1.98 -12.32 5.38
C SER A 169 -1.37 -13.08 4.22
N ALA A 170 -2.17 -13.96 3.58
CA ALA A 170 -1.77 -14.59 2.34
C ALA A 170 -2.94 -14.73 1.38
N SER A 171 -2.66 -14.71 0.09
CA SER A 171 -3.62 -14.98 -0.98
C SER A 171 -2.97 -15.82 -2.07
N ILE A 172 -3.73 -16.74 -2.65
CA ILE A 172 -3.32 -17.57 -3.77
C ILE A 172 -4.25 -17.27 -4.94
N TYR A 173 -3.68 -16.96 -6.10
CA TYR A 173 -4.40 -16.68 -7.33
C TYR A 173 -3.98 -17.64 -8.43
N HIS A 174 -4.93 -18.05 -9.26
CA HIS A 174 -4.64 -18.54 -10.60
C HIS A 174 -4.60 -17.34 -11.55
N ALA A 175 -3.45 -17.11 -12.14
CA ALA A 175 -3.26 -16.10 -13.15
C ALA A 175 -3.30 -16.75 -14.54
N LYS A 176 -4.24 -16.35 -15.38
CA LYS A 176 -4.37 -16.83 -16.76
C LYS A 176 -5.07 -15.81 -17.64
N ASP A 177 -4.61 -15.63 -18.87
CA ASP A 177 -5.25 -14.75 -19.87
C ASP A 177 -5.50 -13.32 -19.33
N ASN A 178 -4.50 -12.74 -18.67
CA ASN A 178 -4.59 -11.42 -18.01
C ASN A 178 -5.65 -11.31 -16.90
N LYS A 179 -6.06 -12.43 -16.30
CA LYS A 179 -7.01 -12.47 -15.18
C LYS A 179 -6.38 -13.12 -13.96
N LEU A 180 -6.67 -12.54 -12.80
CA LEU A 180 -6.27 -13.07 -11.49
C LEU A 180 -7.51 -13.58 -10.76
N GLN A 181 -7.71 -14.90 -10.76
CA GLN A 181 -8.77 -15.53 -9.99
C GLN A 181 -8.24 -15.95 -8.61
N LYS A 182 -8.75 -15.34 -7.55
CA LYS A 182 -8.42 -15.74 -6.17
C LYS A 182 -8.93 -17.16 -5.92
N LEU A 183 -8.02 -18.08 -5.61
CA LEU A 183 -8.33 -19.47 -5.27
C LEU A 183 -8.45 -19.68 -3.77
N HIS A 184 -7.58 -19.02 -3.00
CA HIS A 184 -7.50 -19.18 -1.56
C HIS A 184 -6.96 -17.93 -0.87
N HIS A 185 -7.22 -17.80 0.42
CA HIS A 185 -6.63 -16.76 1.26
C HIS A 185 -6.52 -17.25 2.71
N ILE A 186 -5.60 -16.65 3.46
CA ILE A 186 -5.39 -16.87 4.89
C ILE A 186 -5.70 -15.56 5.63
N SER A 187 -6.39 -15.66 6.76
CA SER A 187 -6.74 -14.50 7.59
C SER A 187 -5.50 -13.77 8.10
N ALA A 188 -5.58 -12.46 8.26
CA ALA A 188 -4.57 -11.68 8.96
C ALA A 188 -4.34 -12.16 10.41
N ASN A 189 -5.34 -12.80 11.04
CA ASN A 189 -5.21 -13.39 12.38
C ASN A 189 -4.20 -14.56 12.42
N ASP A 190 -3.97 -15.22 11.28
CA ASP A 190 -3.03 -16.34 11.15
C ASP A 190 -1.76 -15.90 10.39
N SER A 191 -1.39 -14.62 10.48
CA SER A 191 -0.28 -14.06 9.72
C SER A 191 1.08 -14.51 10.23
N ILE A 192 1.80 -15.25 9.37
CA ILE A 192 3.22 -15.54 9.59
C ILE A 192 4.10 -14.29 9.49
N GLY A 193 3.70 -13.30 8.66
CA GLY A 193 4.39 -12.02 8.55
C GLY A 193 4.33 -11.23 9.86
N ILE A 194 3.14 -11.09 10.45
CA ILE A 194 2.98 -10.45 11.77
C ILE A 194 3.73 -11.22 12.84
N LEU A 195 3.66 -12.57 12.86
CA LEU A 195 4.44 -13.37 13.80
C LEU A 195 5.94 -13.06 13.70
N TYR A 196 6.46 -12.99 12.46
CA TYR A 196 7.86 -12.67 12.20
C TYR A 196 8.23 -11.25 12.66
N SER A 197 7.35 -10.27 12.44
CA SER A 197 7.50 -8.89 12.93
C SER A 197 7.41 -8.78 14.47
N LEU A 198 6.61 -9.61 15.13
CA LEU A 198 6.56 -9.66 16.60
C LEU A 198 7.86 -10.25 17.19
N VAL A 199 8.43 -11.29 16.57
CA VAL A 199 9.75 -11.82 16.93
C VAL A 199 10.83 -10.76 16.70
N THR A 200 10.78 -10.04 15.57
CA THR A 200 11.65 -8.91 15.26
C THR A 200 11.63 -7.87 16.39
N LEU A 201 10.43 -7.46 16.81
CA LEU A 201 10.25 -6.52 17.91
C LEU A 201 10.79 -7.05 19.24
N HIS A 202 10.51 -8.32 19.56
CA HIS A 202 10.98 -8.96 20.79
C HIS A 202 12.51 -8.96 20.92
N LEU A 203 13.21 -9.16 19.80
CA LEU A 203 14.68 -9.17 19.73
C LEU A 203 15.29 -7.75 19.77
N GLY A 204 14.46 -6.71 19.91
CA GLY A 204 14.90 -5.33 20.05
C GLY A 204 14.97 -4.54 18.73
N PHE A 205 14.49 -5.11 17.62
CA PHE A 205 14.47 -4.47 16.31
C PHE A 205 13.10 -3.83 16.00
N ASP A 206 13.00 -3.16 14.85
CA ASP A 206 11.82 -2.40 14.47
C ASP A 206 10.81 -3.24 13.65
N PHE A 207 9.55 -3.30 14.12
CA PHE A 207 8.41 -3.87 13.41
C PHE A 207 8.18 -3.13 12.07
N ASN A 208 7.84 -3.85 10.99
CA ASN A 208 7.68 -3.33 9.63
C ASN A 208 8.94 -2.58 9.12
N SER A 209 10.15 -3.05 9.43
CA SER A 209 11.42 -2.45 8.96
C SER A 209 12.56 -3.46 8.95
N ASP A 210 12.77 -4.10 10.09
CA ASP A 210 14.03 -4.78 10.38
C ASP A 210 13.95 -6.31 10.30
N GLU A 211 12.83 -6.84 9.80
CA GLU A 211 12.60 -8.27 9.57
C GLU A 211 13.77 -8.92 8.80
N TYR A 212 14.32 -8.20 7.81
CA TYR A 212 15.47 -8.67 7.03
C TYR A 212 16.74 -8.86 7.87
N LYS A 213 16.93 -8.09 8.96
CA LYS A 213 18.08 -8.23 9.85
C LYS A 213 18.00 -9.56 10.61
N ILE A 214 16.80 -9.92 11.06
CA ILE A 214 16.57 -11.15 11.83
C ILE A 214 16.72 -12.38 10.93
N MET A 215 16.36 -12.24 9.65
CA MET A 215 16.62 -13.29 8.65
C MET A 215 18.13 -13.54 8.53
N GLY A 216 18.94 -12.48 8.54
CA GLY A 216 20.39 -12.59 8.56
C GLY A 216 20.96 -13.18 9.86
N LEU A 217 20.21 -13.15 10.97
CA LEU A 217 20.58 -13.70 12.28
C LEU A 217 20.13 -15.15 12.50
N ALA A 218 19.48 -15.79 11.52
CA ALA A 218 18.91 -17.13 11.66
C ALA A 218 19.80 -18.34 11.25
N PRO A 219 21.13 -18.26 11.02
CA PRO A 219 21.89 -19.39 10.46
C PRO A 219 21.98 -20.59 11.41
#